data_AF-A0A955U942-F1
#
_entry.id   AF-A0A955U942-F1
#
_cell.length_a   1.000
_cell.length_b   1.000
_cell.length_c   1.000
_cell.angle_alpha   90.00
_cell.angle_beta   90.00
_cell.angle_gamma   90.00
#
_symmetry.space_group_name_H-M   'P 1'
#
loop_
_entity.id
_entity.type
_entity.pdbx_description
1 polymer ?
#
loop_
_entity_poly.entity_id
_entity_poly.type
_entity_poly.pdbx_seq_one_letter_code
_entity_poly.pdbx_strand_id
1 'polypeptide(L)'
;MKATLPSNDSSMFNTSFQQSSAWLAKALEADLTHFWMKGIKAVLSLLIVTILVGLSGGVLRIFLNLEALFTEPLEQVFRQLIVDTLIILAIVEVFKTTVTYFSEGRVKVTFIVDTILVVMLTEIISKWFSEAHLEQWMILGGILMVLAIIRVVAVQWSPTRGENTPEWTPTPKTH
;
A
#
# COMPACT_ATOMS: atom_id res chain seq x y z
N MET A 1 -50.63 -53.13 -32.16
CA MET A 1 -49.25 -52.60 -32.12
C MET A 1 -49.31 -51.12 -31.77
N LYS A 2 -49.15 -50.75 -30.49
CA LYS A 2 -48.64 -49.42 -30.08
C LYS A 2 -48.23 -49.49 -28.61
N ALA A 3 -46.94 -49.64 -28.38
CA ALA A 3 -46.34 -49.51 -27.06
C ALA A 3 -46.27 -48.02 -26.73
N THR A 4 -46.90 -47.62 -25.62
CA THR A 4 -46.77 -46.29 -25.03
C THR A 4 -45.50 -46.26 -24.17
N LEU A 5 -44.52 -45.46 -24.59
CA LEU A 5 -43.28 -45.22 -23.84
C LEU A 5 -43.57 -44.28 -22.65
N PRO A 6 -42.94 -44.49 -21.48
CA PRO A 6 -43.10 -43.60 -20.34
C PRO A 6 -42.39 -42.25 -20.56
N SER A 7 -43.05 -41.18 -20.14
CA SER A 7 -42.60 -39.80 -20.19
C SER A 7 -41.47 -39.51 -19.20
N ASN A 8 -40.55 -38.68 -19.68
CA ASN A 8 -39.30 -38.22 -19.08
C ASN A 8 -39.45 -37.48 -17.72
N ASP A 9 -39.08 -38.12 -16.61
CA ASP A 9 -39.03 -37.58 -15.22
C ASP A 9 -37.70 -36.87 -14.86
N SER A 10 -36.93 -36.40 -15.85
CA SER A 10 -35.60 -35.80 -15.60
C SER A 10 -35.60 -34.29 -15.33
N SER A 11 -36.74 -33.60 -15.46
CA SER A 11 -36.84 -32.14 -15.27
C SER A 11 -37.08 -31.72 -13.82
N MET A 12 -37.69 -32.57 -12.98
CA MET A 12 -38.01 -32.25 -11.58
C MET A 12 -36.80 -32.36 -10.63
N PHE A 13 -35.86 -33.25 -10.93
CA PHE A 13 -34.66 -33.44 -10.11
C PHE A 13 -33.59 -32.36 -10.32
N ASN A 14 -33.60 -31.67 -11.45
CA ASN A 14 -32.52 -30.75 -11.83
C ASN A 14 -32.67 -29.36 -11.17
N THR A 15 -33.91 -28.92 -10.91
CA THR A 15 -34.19 -27.58 -10.33
C THR A 15 -33.86 -27.49 -8.84
N SER A 16 -34.07 -28.57 -8.06
CA SER A 16 -33.78 -28.59 -6.62
C SER A 16 -32.27 -28.61 -6.33
N PHE A 17 -31.50 -29.35 -7.14
CA PHE A 17 -30.06 -29.43 -6.99
C PHE A 17 -29.36 -28.11 -7.32
N GLN A 18 -29.82 -27.43 -8.38
CA GLN A 18 -29.28 -26.15 -8.82
C GLN A 18 -29.66 -24.99 -7.88
N GLN A 19 -30.84 -25.03 -7.26
CA GLN A 19 -31.19 -24.08 -6.21
C GLN A 19 -30.37 -24.32 -4.93
N SER A 20 -30.00 -25.58 -4.63
CA SER A 20 -29.20 -25.93 -3.46
C SER A 20 -27.77 -25.40 -3.53
N SER A 21 -27.14 -25.46 -4.70
CA SER A 21 -25.78 -24.97 -4.89
C SER A 21 -25.73 -23.43 -4.89
N ALA A 22 -26.78 -22.76 -5.37
CA ALA A 22 -26.85 -21.30 -5.40
C ALA A 22 -26.91 -20.65 -4.01
N TRP A 23 -27.60 -21.27 -3.03
CA TRP A 23 -27.62 -20.73 -1.66
C TRP A 23 -26.33 -21.03 -0.90
N LEU A 24 -25.71 -22.19 -1.16
CA LEU A 24 -24.40 -22.54 -0.60
C LEU A 24 -23.30 -21.61 -1.11
N ALA A 25 -23.27 -21.32 -2.41
CA ALA A 25 -22.32 -20.39 -3.00
C ALA A 25 -22.45 -18.98 -2.39
N LYS A 26 -23.69 -18.47 -2.26
CA LYS A 26 -23.93 -17.17 -1.62
C LYS A 26 -23.54 -17.14 -0.14
N ALA A 27 -23.81 -18.20 0.61
CA ALA A 27 -23.43 -18.30 2.01
C ALA A 27 -21.90 -18.30 2.15
N LEU A 28 -21.20 -19.07 1.30
CA LEU A 28 -19.75 -19.17 1.32
C LEU A 28 -19.09 -17.86 0.88
N GLU A 29 -19.60 -17.18 -0.14
CA GLU A 29 -19.14 -15.85 -0.56
C GLU A 29 -19.33 -14.80 0.55
N ALA A 30 -20.48 -14.79 1.23
CA ALA A 30 -20.75 -13.87 2.32
C ALA A 30 -19.82 -14.08 3.51
N ASP A 31 -19.58 -15.35 3.89
CA ASP A 31 -18.69 -15.70 5.00
C ASP A 31 -17.22 -15.41 4.66
N LEU A 32 -16.81 -15.68 3.42
CA LEU A 32 -15.47 -15.32 2.93
C LEU A 32 -15.25 -13.82 2.98
N THR A 33 -16.23 -13.04 2.52
CA THR A 33 -16.14 -11.57 2.50
C THR A 33 -16.07 -11.02 3.92
N HIS A 34 -16.87 -11.56 4.85
CA HIS A 34 -16.86 -11.15 6.25
C HIS A 34 -15.52 -11.49 6.94
N PHE A 35 -14.97 -12.68 6.69
CA PHE A 35 -13.65 -13.07 7.17
C PHE A 35 -12.54 -12.18 6.58
N TRP A 36 -12.60 -11.90 5.27
CA TRP A 36 -11.65 -11.03 4.58
C TRP A 36 -11.65 -9.61 5.15
N MET A 37 -12.84 -9.02 5.37
CA MET A 37 -12.97 -7.70 5.99
C MET A 37 -12.41 -7.66 7.40
N LYS A 38 -12.63 -8.72 8.19
CA LYS A 38 -12.09 -8.83 9.54
C LYS A 38 -10.56 -8.97 9.52
N GLY A 39 -10.03 -9.71 8.55
CA GLY A 39 -8.60 -9.82 8.27
C GLY A 39 -7.95 -8.46 7.94
N ILE A 40 -8.51 -7.70 6.98
CA ILE A 40 -8.00 -6.36 6.64
C ILE A 40 -8.01 -5.45 7.88
N LYS A 41 -9.12 -5.42 8.63
CA LYS A 41 -9.23 -4.57 9.84
C LYS A 41 -8.19 -4.94 10.89
N ALA A 42 -7.94 -6.25 11.10
CA ALA A 42 -6.92 -6.71 12.03
C ALA A 42 -5.51 -6.29 11.59
N VAL A 43 -5.18 -6.47 10.30
CA VAL A 43 -3.88 -6.05 9.74
C VAL A 43 -3.71 -4.54 9.84
N LEU A 44 -4.73 -3.76 9.49
CA LEU A 44 -4.69 -2.30 9.58
C LEU A 44 -4.49 -1.83 11.02
N SER A 45 -5.22 -2.42 11.98
CA SER A 45 -5.04 -2.14 13.40
C SER A 45 -3.63 -2.47 13.87
N LEU A 46 -3.09 -3.62 13.46
CA LEU A 46 -1.74 -4.05 13.83
C LEU A 46 -0.66 -3.15 13.22
N LEU A 47 -0.86 -2.70 11.98
CA LEU A 47 0.00 -1.73 11.31
C LEU A 47 0.04 -0.39 12.06
N ILE A 48 -1.14 0.13 12.44
CA ILE A 48 -1.27 1.36 13.23
C ILE A 48 -0.51 1.23 14.55
N VAL A 49 -0.70 0.14 15.28
CA VAL A 49 0.01 -0.12 16.55
C VAL A 49 1.52 -0.22 16.35
N THR A 50 1.97 -0.97 15.33
CA THR A 50 3.41 -1.13 15.02
C THR A 50 4.06 0.22 14.75
N ILE A 51 3.38 1.10 14.02
CA ILE A 51 3.88 2.43 13.69
C ILE A 51 3.83 3.35 14.91
N LEU A 52 2.78 3.29 15.73
CA LEU A 52 2.72 4.02 17.00
C LEU A 52 3.89 3.65 17.92
N VAL A 53 4.19 2.35 18.03
CA VAL A 53 5.31 1.84 18.82
C VAL A 53 6.65 2.27 18.20
N GLY A 54 6.80 2.18 16.89
CA GLY A 54 8.01 2.64 16.18
C GLY A 54 8.26 4.13 16.37
N LEU A 55 7.21 4.96 16.30
CA LEU A 55 7.28 6.40 16.56
C LEU A 55 7.62 6.71 18.01
N SER A 56 6.94 6.04 18.95
CA SER A 56 7.23 6.17 20.37
C SER A 56 8.67 5.79 20.66
N GLY A 57 9.14 4.67 20.11
CA GLY A 57 10.53 4.21 20.23
C GLY A 57 11.54 5.18 19.62
N GLY A 58 11.24 5.75 18.44
CA GLY A 58 12.07 6.77 17.82
C GLY A 58 12.20 8.04 18.67
N VAL A 59 11.07 8.52 19.21
CA VAL A 59 11.05 9.66 20.13
C VAL A 59 11.83 9.34 21.41
N LEU A 60 11.59 8.17 22.03
CA LEU A 60 12.34 7.73 23.21
C LEU A 60 13.85 7.66 22.94
N ARG A 61 14.26 7.19 21.76
CA ARG A 61 15.67 7.12 21.38
C ARG A 61 16.32 8.51 21.30
N ILE A 62 15.59 9.50 20.77
CA ILE A 62 16.04 10.90 20.76
C ILE A 62 16.21 11.42 22.20
N PHE A 63 15.26 11.13 23.10
CA PHE A 63 15.37 11.49 24.52
C PHE A 63 16.58 10.86 25.22
N LEU A 64 16.87 9.58 24.97
CA LEU A 64 18.05 8.91 25.53
C LEU A 64 19.37 9.43 24.94
N ASN A 65 19.38 9.77 23.64
CA ASN A 65 20.55 10.39 23.00
C ASN A 65 20.83 11.80 23.54
N LEU A 66 19.79 12.53 23.98
CA LEU A 66 19.94 13.84 24.65
C LEU A 66 20.60 13.73 26.04
N GLU A 67 20.48 12.58 26.72
CA GLU A 67 21.18 12.32 27.99
C GLU A 67 22.67 12.05 27.78
N ALA A 68 23.02 11.28 26.73
CA ALA A 68 24.40 11.01 26.34
C ALA A 68 25.17 12.25 25.82
N LEU A 69 24.45 13.33 25.52
CA LEU A 69 24.93 14.62 25.03
C LEU A 69 25.85 15.35 26.04
N PHE A 70 25.84 14.93 27.31
CA PHE A 70 26.76 15.43 28.33
C PHE A 70 28.18 14.86 28.23
N THR A 71 28.42 13.85 27.37
CA THR A 71 29.72 13.15 27.32
C THR A 71 30.39 13.17 25.94
N GLU A 72 29.64 13.36 24.84
CA GLU A 72 30.14 13.27 23.45
C GLU A 72 30.21 14.63 22.72
N PRO A 73 31.01 14.76 21.65
CA PRO A 73 31.11 15.98 20.84
C PRO A 73 29.76 16.38 20.20
N LEU A 74 29.36 17.65 20.39
CA LEU A 74 28.07 18.20 19.91
C LEU A 74 27.79 17.93 18.41
N GLU A 75 28.82 17.99 17.55
CA GLU A 75 28.68 17.80 16.10
C GLU A 75 28.13 16.41 15.72
N GLN A 76 28.63 15.37 16.38
CA GLN A 76 28.20 14.00 16.12
C GLN A 76 26.78 13.74 16.60
N VAL A 77 26.36 14.43 17.68
CA VAL A 77 25.02 14.27 18.23
C VAL A 77 23.96 14.97 17.36
N PHE A 78 24.23 16.18 16.84
CA PHE A 78 23.31 16.85 15.91
C PHE A 78 23.13 16.06 14.62
N ARG A 79 24.22 15.48 14.11
CA ARG A 79 24.22 14.58 12.95
C ARG A 79 23.30 13.37 13.17
N GLN A 80 23.43 12.70 14.30
CA GLN A 80 22.58 11.57 14.68
C GLN A 80 21.10 11.97 14.80
N LEU A 81 20.82 13.11 15.45
CA LEU A 81 19.46 13.59 15.72
C LEU A 81 18.70 13.94 14.44
N ILE A 82 19.37 14.56 13.47
CA ILE A 82 18.79 14.86 12.15
C ILE A 82 18.41 13.55 11.44
N VAL A 83 19.32 12.57 11.41
CA VAL A 83 19.07 11.27 10.76
C VAL A 83 17.92 10.53 11.44
N ASP A 84 17.91 10.44 12.76
CA ASP A 84 16.84 9.77 13.52
C ASP A 84 15.47 10.44 13.27
N THR A 85 15.43 11.76 13.18
CA THR A 85 14.20 12.52 12.89
C THR A 85 13.70 12.28 11.46
N LEU A 86 14.60 12.22 10.48
CA LEU A 86 14.24 11.94 9.08
C LEU A 86 13.68 10.52 8.92
N ILE A 87 14.27 9.54 9.61
CA ILE A 87 13.76 8.16 9.62
C ILE A 87 12.33 8.13 10.19
N ILE A 88 12.09 8.85 11.29
CA ILE A 88 10.75 8.99 11.87
C ILE A 88 9.78 9.63 10.86
N LEU A 89 10.17 10.71 10.19
CA LEU A 89 9.35 11.40 9.19
C LEU A 89 8.97 10.45 8.03
N ALA A 90 9.93 9.68 7.53
CA ALA A 90 9.69 8.70 6.47
C ALA A 90 8.66 7.64 6.88
N ILE A 91 8.74 7.14 8.12
CA ILE A 91 7.77 6.17 8.67
C ILE A 91 6.37 6.80 8.79
N VAL A 92 6.26 8.04 9.27
CA VAL A 92 4.98 8.76 9.36
C VAL A 92 4.34 8.96 7.99
N GLU A 93 5.13 9.31 6.97
CA GLU A 93 4.58 9.54 5.64
C GLU A 93 4.06 8.24 5.01
N VAL A 94 4.84 7.14 5.10
CA VAL A 94 4.42 5.81 4.65
C VAL A 94 3.14 5.36 5.35
N PHE A 95 3.00 5.69 6.63
CA PHE A 95 1.79 5.41 7.39
C PHE A 95 0.58 6.16 6.85
N LYS A 96 0.72 7.48 6.68
CA LYS A 96 -0.34 8.36 6.18
C LYS A 96 -0.83 7.90 4.82
N THR A 97 0.06 7.46 3.94
CA THR A 97 -0.33 7.00 2.60
C THR A 97 -0.94 5.60 2.62
N THR A 98 -0.51 4.73 3.53
CA THR A 98 -1.17 3.43 3.74
C THR A 98 -2.61 3.60 4.26
N VAL A 99 -2.82 4.45 5.26
CA VAL A 99 -4.17 4.73 5.80
C VAL A 99 -5.07 5.39 4.75
N THR A 100 -4.52 6.31 3.96
CA THR A 100 -5.24 6.99 2.87
C THR A 100 -5.62 5.99 1.77
N TYR A 101 -4.73 5.07 1.41
CA TYR A 101 -5.00 4.00 0.45
C TYR A 101 -6.19 3.12 0.86
N PHE A 102 -6.20 2.68 2.12
CA PHE A 102 -7.31 1.87 2.65
C PHE A 102 -8.62 2.67 2.77
N SER A 103 -8.55 3.97 3.00
CA SER A 103 -9.73 4.83 3.18
C SER A 103 -10.40 5.23 1.87
N GLU A 104 -9.61 5.51 0.82
CA GLU A 104 -10.15 5.98 -0.46
C GLU A 104 -10.43 4.87 -1.48
N GLY A 105 -9.90 3.65 -1.29
CA GLY A 105 -10.15 2.48 -2.15
C GLY A 105 -9.65 2.60 -3.60
N ARG A 106 -9.18 3.79 -4.01
CA ARG A 106 -8.54 4.05 -5.29
C ARG A 106 -7.15 4.64 -5.05
N VAL A 107 -6.15 3.97 -5.60
CA VAL A 107 -4.77 4.48 -5.64
C VAL A 107 -4.74 5.72 -6.53
N LYS A 108 -4.87 6.93 -5.96
CA LYS A 108 -4.40 8.09 -6.73
C LYS A 108 -2.88 8.00 -6.75
N VAL A 109 -2.31 7.91 -7.96
CA VAL A 109 -0.87 7.78 -8.19
C VAL A 109 -0.10 8.82 -7.37
N THR A 110 -0.61 10.04 -7.28
CA THR A 110 -0.08 11.15 -6.48
C THR A 110 0.21 10.83 -5.00
N PHE A 111 -0.60 9.98 -4.34
CA PHE A 111 -0.34 9.62 -2.94
C PHE A 111 0.90 8.74 -2.78
N ILE A 112 1.12 7.81 -3.71
CA ILE A 112 2.32 6.97 -3.68
C ILE A 112 3.56 7.81 -4.03
N VAL A 113 3.42 8.76 -4.95
CA VAL A 113 4.50 9.69 -5.34
C VAL A 113 4.99 10.51 -4.16
N ASP A 114 4.09 11.08 -3.35
CA ASP A 114 4.45 11.90 -2.19
C ASP A 114 5.30 11.10 -1.17
N THR A 115 4.90 9.86 -0.90
CA THR A 115 5.67 8.93 -0.04
C THR A 115 7.06 8.66 -0.61
N ILE A 116 7.14 8.49 -1.93
CA ILE A 116 8.39 8.23 -2.63
C ILE A 116 9.33 9.43 -2.50
N LEU A 117 8.82 10.65 -2.63
CA LEU A 117 9.61 11.87 -2.51
C LEU A 117 10.15 12.06 -1.09
N VAL A 118 9.34 11.86 -0.05
CA VAL A 118 9.78 12.02 1.35
C VAL A 118 10.85 11.00 1.74
N VAL A 119 10.70 9.74 1.34
CA VAL A 119 11.73 8.71 1.59
C VAL A 119 13.01 9.01 0.81
N MET A 120 12.92 9.55 -0.41
CA MET A 120 14.12 9.94 -1.18
C MET A 120 14.85 11.14 -0.56
N LEU A 121 14.12 12.14 -0.09
CA LEU A 121 14.69 13.30 0.59
C LEU A 121 15.42 12.88 1.88
N THR A 122 14.82 11.97 2.63
CA THR A 122 15.38 11.39 3.85
C THR A 122 16.71 10.68 3.58
N GLU A 123 16.77 9.84 2.54
CA GLU A 123 17.99 9.15 2.15
C GLU A 123 19.09 10.14 1.71
N ILE A 124 18.75 11.17 0.94
CA ILE A 124 19.70 12.19 0.48
C ILE A 124 20.32 12.96 1.66
N ILE A 125 19.49 13.45 2.59
CA ILE A 125 19.97 14.24 3.73
C ILE A 125 20.70 13.35 4.75
N SER A 126 20.21 12.14 5.00
CA SER A 126 20.87 11.16 5.86
C SER A 126 22.29 10.87 5.38
N LYS A 127 22.45 10.78 4.06
CA LYS A 127 23.74 10.49 3.46
C LYS A 127 24.61 11.72 3.49
N TRP A 128 24.12 12.89 3.10
CA TRP A 128 24.81 14.18 3.22
C TRP A 128 25.41 14.42 4.62
N PHE A 129 24.74 13.93 5.66
CA PHE A 129 25.21 14.03 7.03
C PHE A 129 26.06 12.82 7.51
N SER A 130 26.42 11.82 6.72
CA SER A 130 27.26 10.72 7.21
C SER A 130 28.69 10.87 6.68
N GLU A 131 29.61 11.50 7.44
CA GLU A 131 31.04 11.79 7.14
C GLU A 131 31.85 10.61 6.55
N ALA A 132 31.55 10.17 5.34
CA ALA A 132 32.29 9.11 4.67
C ALA A 132 33.59 9.66 4.04
N HIS A 133 34.48 8.80 3.58
CA HIS A 133 35.61 9.21 2.77
C HIS A 133 35.13 9.56 1.35
N LEU A 134 35.70 10.59 0.67
CA LEU A 134 35.23 11.10 -0.65
C LEU A 134 34.95 10.00 -1.69
N GLU A 135 35.69 8.90 -1.67
CA GLU A 135 35.45 7.75 -2.57
C GLU A 135 34.21 6.92 -2.19
N GLN A 136 33.95 6.74 -0.91
CA GLN A 136 32.80 6.00 -0.41
C GLN A 136 31.50 6.80 -0.61
N TRP A 137 31.58 8.14 -0.58
CA TRP A 137 30.50 9.04 -0.99
C TRP A 137 30.08 8.85 -2.44
N MET A 138 31.04 8.65 -3.35
CA MET A 138 30.76 8.49 -4.79
C MET A 138 30.00 7.21 -5.09
N ILE A 139 30.42 6.08 -4.49
CA ILE A 139 29.76 4.78 -4.68
C ILE A 139 28.39 4.77 -4.03
N LEU A 140 28.32 5.27 -2.79
CA LEU A 140 27.07 5.30 -2.02
C LEU A 140 26.07 6.29 -2.64
N GLY A 141 26.54 7.47 -3.03
CA GLY A 141 25.77 8.46 -3.78
C GLY A 141 25.28 7.93 -5.12
N GLY A 142 26.12 7.19 -5.85
CA GLY A 142 25.74 6.53 -7.11
C GLY A 142 24.62 5.51 -6.93
N ILE A 143 24.70 4.64 -5.92
CA ILE A 143 23.65 3.66 -5.61
C ILE A 143 22.33 4.35 -5.27
N LEU A 144 22.37 5.39 -4.43
CA LEU A 144 21.18 6.15 -4.05
C LEU A 144 20.59 6.96 -5.21
N MET A 145 21.45 7.53 -6.05
CA MET A 145 21.05 8.27 -7.24
C MET A 145 20.35 7.35 -8.23
N VAL A 146 20.89 6.16 -8.48
CA VAL A 146 20.24 5.13 -9.31
C VAL A 146 18.89 4.74 -8.70
N LEU A 147 18.83 4.52 -7.39
CA LEU A 147 17.59 4.17 -6.69
C LEU A 147 16.54 5.30 -6.76
N ALA A 148 16.96 6.56 -6.63
CA ALA A 148 16.11 7.74 -6.77
C ALA A 148 15.58 7.92 -8.19
N ILE A 149 16.43 7.79 -9.19
CA ILE A 149 16.07 7.91 -10.61
C ILE A 149 15.07 6.82 -10.99
N ILE A 150 15.35 5.55 -10.63
CA ILE A 150 14.43 4.43 -10.89
C ILE A 150 13.04 4.72 -10.30
N ARG A 151 12.99 5.28 -9.08
CA ARG A 151 11.73 5.61 -8.41
C ARG A 151 10.98 6.75 -9.08
N VAL A 152 11.68 7.81 -9.51
CA VAL A 152 11.08 8.94 -10.25
C VAL A 152 10.56 8.50 -11.63
N VAL A 153 11.32 7.66 -12.34
CA VAL A 153 10.92 7.14 -13.65
C VAL A 153 9.72 6.20 -13.54
N ALA A 154 9.70 5.29 -12.57
CA ALA A 154 8.56 4.42 -12.31
C ALA A 154 7.26 5.20 -12.01
N VAL A 155 7.40 6.39 -11.41
CA VAL A 155 6.29 7.30 -11.13
C VAL A 155 5.79 8.02 -12.38
N GLN A 156 6.68 8.58 -13.19
CA GLN A 156 6.32 9.30 -14.42
C GLN A 156 5.74 8.36 -15.50
N TRP A 157 6.17 7.10 -15.51
CA TRP A 157 5.82 6.13 -16.55
C TRP A 157 4.67 5.19 -16.16
N SER A 158 3.85 5.55 -15.16
CA SER A 158 2.56 4.89 -14.91
C SER A 158 1.42 5.71 -15.55
N PRO A 159 1.20 5.63 -16.87
CA PRO A 159 0.04 6.25 -17.50
C PRO A 159 -1.19 5.47 -17.03
N THR A 160 -2.01 6.11 -16.21
CA THR A 160 -3.39 5.67 -15.99
C THR A 160 -4.07 5.69 -17.36
N ARG A 161 -4.36 4.51 -17.88
CA ARG A 161 -5.01 4.30 -19.18
C ARG A 161 -6.41 4.92 -19.09
N GLY A 162 -6.57 6.10 -19.69
CA GLY A 162 -7.87 6.72 -19.88
C GLY A 162 -8.70 5.86 -20.84
N GLU A 163 -9.59 5.05 -20.29
CA GLU A 163 -10.66 4.40 -21.05
C GLU A 163 -11.74 5.42 -21.38
N ASN A 164 -11.45 6.29 -22.35
CA ASN A 164 -12.47 7.08 -23.02
C ASN A 164 -13.27 6.12 -23.90
N THR A 165 -14.32 5.50 -23.35
CA THR A 165 -15.28 4.73 -24.14
C THR A 165 -16.37 5.72 -24.58
N PRO A 166 -16.42 6.14 -25.86
CA PRO A 166 -17.51 6.98 -26.33
C PRO A 166 -18.83 6.22 -26.22
N GLU A 167 -19.75 6.85 -25.51
CA GLU A 167 -21.12 6.44 -25.22
C GLU A 167 -21.87 6.09 -26.51
N TRP A 168 -22.42 4.86 -26.56
CA TRP A 168 -23.29 4.42 -27.63
C TRP A 168 -24.65 5.15 -27.54
N THR A 169 -24.96 5.97 -28.53
CA THR A 169 -26.30 6.56 -28.70
C THR A 169 -27.20 5.61 -29.51
N PRO A 170 -28.35 5.16 -28.98
CA PRO A 170 -29.32 4.37 -29.74
C PRO A 170 -29.95 5.21 -30.86
N THR A 171 -30.13 4.60 -32.03
CA THR A 171 -30.82 5.18 -33.18
C THR A 171 -32.32 5.41 -32.89
N PRO A 172 -32.93 6.45 -33.48
CA PRO A 172 -34.36 6.71 -33.33
C PRO A 172 -35.19 5.64 -34.05
N LYS A 173 -36.19 5.09 -33.36
CA LYS A 173 -37.19 4.21 -33.94
C LYS A 173 -38.05 5.03 -34.90
N THR A 174 -37.96 4.75 -36.20
CA THR A 174 -38.96 5.19 -37.18
C THR A 174 -40.18 4.29 -37.04
N HIS A 175 -41.31 4.92 -36.74
CA HIS A 175 -42.65 4.35 -36.88
C HIS A 175 -42.94 3.94 -38.31
#